data_AF-A0A3N1KPJ5-F1
#
_entry.id   AF-A0A3N1KPJ5-F1
#
_cell.length_a   1.000
_cell.length_b   1.000
_cell.length_c   1.000
_cell.angle_alpha   90.00
_cell.angle_beta   90.00
_cell.angle_gamma   90.00
#
_symmetry.space_group_name_H-M   'P 1'
#
loop_
_entity.id
_entity.type
_entity.pdbx_description
1 polymer ?
#
loop_
_entity_poly.entity_id
_entity_poly.type
_entity_poly.pdbx_seq_one_letter_code
_entity_poly.pdbx_strand_id
1 'polypeptide(L)'
;MLAALAAAAIVVFLLSDRMLPDPLGGPVIGTPSFEKGAYGQTIGQMLTSFVDTHINICIALFLVVGFALNADREDRHASAAAKAVPAAAFLVSAVLSVFFGGKAKLALMVQLQFDRISIELIEPSLNWQSGMLLAAVISAFSLAYLALRPVAGRAGS
;
A
#
# COMPACT_ATOMS: atom_id res chain seq x y z
N MET A 1 15.89 -3.30 11.49
CA MET A 1 14.99 -2.68 10.47
C MET A 1 13.98 -3.70 9.94
N LEU A 2 14.40 -4.80 9.30
CA LEU A 2 13.49 -5.88 8.86
C LEU A 2 12.61 -6.45 9.99
N ALA A 3 13.19 -6.67 11.17
CA ALA A 3 12.43 -7.11 12.34
C ALA A 3 11.39 -6.09 12.82
N ALA A 4 11.66 -4.78 12.67
CA ALA A 4 10.73 -3.72 13.05
C ALA A 4 9.58 -3.59 12.05
N LEU A 5 9.85 -3.81 10.76
CA LEU A 5 8.85 -3.90 9.69
C LEU A 5 7.96 -5.14 9.86
N ALA A 6 8.56 -6.29 10.17
CA ALA A 6 7.81 -7.51 10.48
C ALA A 6 6.96 -7.34 11.75
N ALA A 7 7.51 -6.72 12.80
CA ALA A 7 6.75 -6.42 14.01
C ALA A 7 5.61 -5.43 13.75
N ALA A 8 5.83 -4.37 12.96
CA ALA A 8 4.77 -3.43 12.59
C ALA A 8 3.69 -4.12 11.73
N ALA A 9 4.08 -4.98 10.79
CA ALA A 9 3.13 -5.78 10.00
C ALA A 9 2.30 -6.72 10.88
N ILE A 10 2.94 -7.42 11.84
CA ILE A 10 2.26 -8.29 12.81
C ILE A 10 1.32 -7.48 13.71
N VAL A 11 1.76 -6.33 14.22
CA VAL A 11 0.93 -5.47 15.08
C VAL A 11 -0.26 -4.94 14.31
N VAL A 12 -0.10 -4.50 13.07
CA VAL A 12 -1.21 -4.07 12.21
C VAL A 12 -2.15 -5.23 11.91
N PHE A 13 -1.63 -6.43 11.64
CA PHE A 13 -2.47 -7.62 11.39
C PHE A 13 -3.29 -7.99 12.64
N LEU A 14 -2.65 -8.05 13.80
CA LEU A 14 -3.29 -8.40 15.07
C LEU A 14 -4.24 -7.32 15.59
N LEU A 15 -3.94 -6.03 15.34
CA LEU A 15 -4.87 -4.94 15.66
C LEU A 15 -6.04 -4.91 14.68
N SER A 16 -5.82 -5.15 13.38
CA SER A 16 -6.91 -5.20 12.40
C SER A 16 -7.92 -6.28 12.77
N ASP A 17 -7.48 -7.48 13.13
CA ASP A 17 -8.39 -8.56 13.58
C ASP A 17 -9.16 -8.24 14.87
N ARG A 18 -8.62 -7.35 15.72
CA ARG A 18 -9.24 -7.03 17.02
C ARG A 18 -10.02 -5.72 17.07
N MET A 19 -9.69 -4.76 16.21
CA MET A 19 -10.22 -3.39 16.26
C MET A 19 -11.13 -3.05 15.09
N LEU A 20 -11.03 -3.77 13.97
CA LEU A 20 -12.02 -3.62 12.90
C LEU A 20 -13.22 -4.51 13.28
N PRO A 21 -14.42 -3.95 13.49
CA PRO A 21 -15.61 -4.77 13.52
C PRO A 21 -15.66 -5.57 12.22
N ASP A 22 -16.08 -6.83 12.30
CA ASP A 22 -16.23 -7.70 11.13
C ASP A 22 -16.90 -6.87 10.02
N PRO A 23 -16.21 -6.58 8.90
CA PRO A 23 -16.73 -5.69 7.86
C PRO A 23 -18.02 -6.26 7.24
N LEU A 24 -18.32 -7.53 7.54
CA LEU A 24 -19.52 -8.27 7.16
C LEU A 24 -20.73 -8.00 8.06
N GLY A 25 -20.58 -7.28 9.18
CA GLY A 25 -21.70 -6.94 10.05
C GLY A 25 -22.43 -8.18 10.57
N GLY A 26 -21.72 -9.10 11.23
CA GLY A 26 -22.32 -10.34 11.72
C GLY A 26 -22.73 -11.30 10.59
N PRO A 27 -23.29 -12.47 10.92
CA PRO A 27 -23.53 -13.50 9.92
C PRO A 27 -24.65 -13.08 8.95
N VAL A 28 -24.26 -12.63 7.75
CA VAL A 28 -25.13 -12.60 6.56
C VAL A 28 -25.63 -14.02 6.23
N ILE A 29 -24.91 -15.05 6.68
CA ILE A 29 -25.23 -16.47 6.57
C ILE A 29 -26.15 -16.89 7.73
N GLY A 30 -27.27 -16.19 7.90
CA GLY A 30 -28.31 -16.53 8.88
C GLY A 30 -29.56 -17.16 8.27
N THR A 31 -29.75 -17.02 6.95
CA THR A 31 -30.90 -17.56 6.21
C THR A 31 -30.42 -18.50 5.09
N PRO A 32 -31.11 -19.64 4.87
CA PRO A 32 -30.70 -20.65 3.89
C PRO A 32 -30.82 -20.22 2.42
N SER A 33 -31.25 -18.99 2.13
CA SER A 33 -31.24 -18.41 0.79
C SER A 33 -29.94 -17.63 0.57
N PHE A 34 -28.94 -18.27 -0.03
CA PHE A 34 -27.71 -17.60 -0.45
C PHE A 34 -28.03 -16.54 -1.52
N GLU A 35 -28.19 -15.27 -1.11
CA GLU A 35 -28.40 -14.15 -2.01
C GLU A 35 -27.07 -13.74 -2.65
N LYS A 36 -26.81 -14.31 -3.83
CA LYS A 36 -25.57 -14.10 -4.61
C LYS A 36 -25.25 -12.63 -4.89
N GLY A 37 -26.28 -11.76 -4.99
CA GLY A 37 -26.12 -10.31 -5.17
C GLY A 37 -25.57 -9.59 -3.93
N ALA A 38 -26.09 -9.90 -2.74
CA ALA A 38 -25.61 -9.35 -1.47
C ALA A 38 -24.15 -9.74 -1.17
N TYR A 39 -23.79 -10.99 -1.51
CA TYR A 39 -22.41 -11.48 -1.41
C TYR A 39 -21.46 -10.75 -2.38
N GLY A 40 -21.91 -10.50 -3.62
CA GLY A 40 -21.19 -9.69 -4.59
C GLY A 40 -20.92 -8.29 -4.04
N GLN A 41 -21.96 -7.54 -3.67
CA GLN A 41 -21.80 -6.17 -3.17
C GLN A 41 -20.79 -6.08 -2.01
N THR A 42 -20.85 -7.02 -1.07
CA THR A 42 -19.95 -7.08 0.08
C THR A 42 -18.48 -7.26 -0.36
N ILE A 43 -18.19 -8.20 -1.27
CA ILE A 43 -16.84 -8.39 -1.82
C ILE A 43 -16.37 -7.15 -2.58
N GLY A 44 -17.23 -6.54 -3.39
CA GLY A 44 -16.86 -5.34 -4.16
C GLY A 44 -16.54 -4.14 -3.26
N GLN A 45 -17.26 -3.97 -2.15
CA GLN A 45 -16.96 -2.96 -1.14
C GLN A 45 -15.62 -3.22 -0.44
N MET A 46 -15.35 -4.47 -0.05
CA MET A 46 -14.07 -4.88 0.54
C MET A 46 -12.91 -4.60 -0.42
N LEU A 47 -13.03 -4.97 -1.70
CA LEU A 47 -12.00 -4.71 -2.71
C LEU A 47 -11.79 -3.21 -2.97
N THR A 48 -12.86 -2.41 -2.93
CA THR A 48 -12.76 -0.95 -3.03
C THR A 48 -12.00 -0.37 -1.85
N SER A 49 -12.31 -0.81 -0.63
CA SER A 49 -11.59 -0.41 0.60
C SER A 49 -10.11 -0.81 0.57
N PHE A 50 -9.81 -1.99 0.03
CA PHE A 50 -8.44 -2.46 -0.19
C PHE A 50 -7.66 -1.52 -1.12
N VAL A 51 -8.23 -1.14 -2.27
CA VAL A 51 -7.61 -0.21 -3.21
C VAL A 51 -7.37 1.16 -2.57
N ASP A 52 -8.35 1.68 -1.84
CA ASP A 52 -8.25 2.98 -1.18
C ASP A 52 -7.15 2.99 -0.09
N THR A 53 -7.04 1.88 0.64
CA THR A 53 -5.96 1.68 1.62
C THR A 53 -4.59 1.71 0.95
N HIS A 54 -4.43 1.05 -0.20
CA HIS A 54 -3.16 1.05 -0.95
C HIS A 54 -2.78 2.44 -1.45
N ILE A 55 -3.75 3.24 -1.91
CA ILE A 55 -3.51 4.62 -2.33
C ILE A 55 -3.07 5.47 -1.13
N ASN A 56 -3.73 5.32 0.03
CA ASN A 56 -3.34 6.03 1.25
C ASN A 56 -1.92 5.67 1.70
N ILE A 57 -1.52 4.40 1.60
CA ILE A 57 -0.15 3.98 1.89
C ILE A 57 0.84 4.67 0.92
N CYS A 58 0.54 4.72 -0.38
CA CYS A 58 1.39 5.45 -1.34
C CYS A 58 1.57 6.92 -0.93
N ILE A 59 0.48 7.62 -0.57
CA ILE A 59 0.53 9.02 -0.12
C ILE A 59 1.39 9.15 1.15
N ALA A 60 1.21 8.26 2.13
CA ALA A 60 2.01 8.26 3.36
C ALA A 60 3.50 8.04 3.06
N LEU A 61 3.84 7.15 2.12
CA LEU A 61 5.23 6.93 1.69
C LEU A 61 5.82 8.19 1.03
N PHE A 62 5.05 8.94 0.24
CA PHE A 62 5.51 10.21 -0.32
C PHE A 62 5.88 11.22 0.77
N LEU A 63 5.07 11.31 1.83
CA LEU A 63 5.37 12.17 2.97
C LEU A 63 6.66 11.73 3.68
N VAL A 64 6.79 10.44 4.00
CA VAL A 64 7.97 9.89 4.68
C VAL A 64 9.25 10.11 3.85
N VAL A 65 9.20 9.81 2.54
CA VAL A 65 10.32 10.04 1.62
C VAL A 65 10.66 11.52 1.53
N GLY A 66 9.65 12.40 1.45
CA GLY A 66 9.84 13.84 1.43
C GLY A 66 10.57 14.36 2.68
N PHE A 67 10.16 13.89 3.87
CA PHE A 67 10.85 14.23 5.12
C PHE A 67 12.29 13.71 5.14
N ALA A 68 12.53 12.47 4.72
CA ALA A 68 13.87 11.90 4.69
C ALA A 68 14.80 12.66 3.75
N LEU A 69 14.33 13.00 2.55
CA LEU A 69 15.08 13.81 1.59
C LEU A 69 15.33 15.24 2.10
N ASN A 70 14.38 15.83 2.82
CA ASN A 70 14.55 17.15 3.41
C ASN A 70 15.60 17.14 4.53
N ALA A 71 15.57 16.14 5.41
CA ALA A 71 16.58 15.98 6.48
C ALA A 71 18.00 15.78 5.91
N ASP A 72 18.15 14.97 4.86
CA ASP A 72 19.44 14.80 4.18
C ASP A 72 19.92 16.08 3.44
N ARG A 73 19.03 16.99 3.06
CA ARG A 73 19.45 18.30 2.49
C ARG A 73 20.23 19.11 3.52
N GLU A 74 19.86 19.04 4.79
CA GLU A 74 20.50 19.76 5.89
C GLU A 74 21.88 19.17 6.21
N ASP A 75 22.04 17.85 6.17
CA ASP A 75 23.28 17.19 6.59
C ASP A 75 24.08 16.43 5.51
N ARG A 76 23.67 16.49 4.23
CA ARG A 76 24.28 15.87 3.04
C ARG A 76 25.03 14.56 3.32
N HIS A 77 24.28 13.51 3.65
CA HIS A 77 24.80 12.22 4.09
C HIS A 77 25.19 11.27 2.93
N ALA A 78 24.54 11.39 1.77
CA ALA A 78 24.79 10.55 0.60
C ALA A 78 24.92 11.35 -0.72
N SER A 79 25.61 10.77 -1.72
CA SER A 79 25.73 11.39 -3.05
C SER A 79 24.37 11.46 -3.74
N ALA A 80 24.12 12.53 -4.52
CA ALA A 80 22.87 12.72 -5.24
C ALA A 80 22.58 11.54 -6.21
N ALA A 81 23.62 11.02 -6.85
CA ALA A 81 23.53 9.88 -7.77
C ALA A 81 23.05 8.59 -7.06
N ALA A 82 23.52 8.32 -5.83
CA ALA A 82 23.12 7.14 -5.06
C ALA A 82 21.65 7.19 -4.62
N LYS A 83 21.09 8.39 -4.44
CA LYS A 83 19.68 8.61 -4.07
C LYS A 83 18.75 8.62 -5.29
N ALA A 84 19.26 8.99 -6.47
CA ALA A 84 18.46 9.13 -7.68
C ALA A 84 17.80 7.82 -8.12
N VAL A 85 18.52 6.70 -8.07
CA VAL A 85 18.00 5.38 -8.47
C VAL A 85 16.82 4.93 -7.61
N PRO A 86 16.93 4.84 -6.26
CA PRO A 86 15.79 4.47 -5.42
C PRO A 86 14.67 5.52 -5.44
N ALA A 87 14.98 6.81 -5.63
CA ALA A 87 13.94 7.84 -5.79
C ALA A 87 13.13 7.65 -7.09
N ALA A 88 13.80 7.37 -8.21
CA ALA A 88 13.13 7.11 -9.48
C ALA A 88 12.30 5.82 -9.44
N ALA A 89 12.84 4.76 -8.85
CA ALA A 89 12.11 3.51 -8.65
C ALA A 89 10.88 3.71 -7.76
N PHE A 90 11.03 4.42 -6.64
CA PHE A 90 9.90 4.78 -5.77
C PHE A 90 8.81 5.53 -6.54
N LEU A 91 9.18 6.58 -7.27
CA LEU A 91 8.23 7.41 -8.00
C LEU A 91 7.46 6.60 -9.05
N VAL A 92 8.17 5.84 -9.89
CA VAL A 92 7.56 5.03 -10.95
C VAL A 92 6.65 3.96 -10.36
N SER A 93 7.12 3.23 -9.35
CA SER A 93 6.32 2.17 -8.71
C SER A 93 5.10 2.73 -7.97
N ALA A 94 5.21 3.87 -7.28
CA ALA A 94 4.07 4.50 -6.60
C ALA A 94 3.02 4.98 -7.60
N VAL A 95 3.43 5.64 -8.70
CA VAL A 95 2.51 6.08 -9.77
C VAL A 95 1.81 4.89 -10.42
N LEU A 96 2.55 3.82 -10.75
CA LEU A 96 1.97 2.62 -11.32
C LEU A 96 0.99 1.94 -10.35
N SER A 97 1.31 1.86 -9.06
CA SER A 97 0.41 1.30 -8.04
C SER A 97 -0.91 2.07 -7.99
N VAL A 98 -0.86 3.41 -7.94
CA VAL A 98 -2.07 4.25 -7.95
C VAL A 98 -2.86 4.07 -9.26
N PHE A 99 -2.18 3.99 -10.41
CA PHE A 99 -2.82 3.77 -11.70
C PHE A 99 -3.55 2.43 -11.79
N PHE A 100 -2.90 1.33 -11.39
CA PHE A 100 -3.54 0.00 -11.36
C PHE A 100 -4.67 -0.07 -10.34
N GLY A 101 -4.53 0.60 -9.19
CA GLY A 101 -5.60 0.76 -8.22
C GLY A 101 -6.80 1.50 -8.80
N GLY A 102 -6.59 2.64 -9.46
CA GLY A 102 -7.64 3.39 -10.14
C GLY A 102 -8.37 2.56 -11.18
N LYS A 103 -7.64 1.77 -11.98
CA LYS A 103 -8.25 0.81 -12.93
C LYS A 103 -9.08 -0.27 -12.24
N ALA A 104 -8.56 -0.88 -11.17
CA ALA A 104 -9.27 -1.89 -10.41
C ALA A 104 -10.55 -1.32 -9.79
N LYS A 105 -10.49 -0.14 -9.19
CA LYS A 105 -11.64 0.55 -8.59
C LYS A 105 -12.69 0.91 -9.63
N LEU A 106 -12.30 1.46 -10.78
CA LEU A 106 -13.24 1.76 -11.87
C LEU A 106 -13.92 0.48 -12.38
N ALA A 107 -13.16 -0.60 -12.59
CA ALA A 107 -13.71 -1.88 -13.00
C ALA A 107 -14.69 -2.46 -11.95
N LEU A 108 -14.33 -2.37 -10.67
CA LEU A 108 -15.19 -2.78 -9.55
C LEU A 108 -16.49 -1.97 -9.48
N MET A 109 -16.41 -0.65 -9.61
CA MET A 109 -17.60 0.23 -9.58
C MET A 109 -18.54 -0.07 -10.74
N VAL A 110 -18.02 -0.30 -11.95
CA VAL A 110 -18.83 -0.71 -13.10
C VAL A 110 -19.48 -2.08 -12.85
N GLN A 111 -18.72 -3.06 -12.35
CA GLN A 111 -19.26 -4.39 -12.06
C GLN A 111 -20.32 -4.40 -10.95
N LEU A 112 -20.16 -3.55 -9.93
CA LEU A 112 -21.14 -3.35 -8.86
C LEU A 112 -22.43 -2.71 -9.38
N GLN A 113 -22.35 -1.75 -10.31
CA GLN A 113 -23.52 -1.13 -10.92
C GLN A 113 -24.38 -2.12 -11.72
N PHE A 114 -23.76 -3.14 -12.30
CA PHE A 114 -24.45 -4.16 -13.11
C PHE A 114 -24.71 -5.47 -12.35
N ASP A 115 -24.44 -5.53 -11.05
CA ASP A 115 -24.61 -6.71 -10.19
C ASP A 115 -23.89 -7.98 -10.73
N ARG A 116 -22.78 -7.77 -11.44
CA ARG A 116 -21.97 -8.81 -12.10
C ARG A 116 -20.52 -8.68 -11.69
N ILE A 117 -20.19 -9.18 -10.51
CA ILE A 117 -18.81 -9.17 -10.02
C ILE A 117 -18.09 -10.42 -10.52
N SER A 118 -17.07 -10.20 -11.34
CA SER A 118 -16.11 -11.20 -11.77
C SER A 118 -14.72 -10.78 -11.30
N ILE A 119 -14.25 -11.47 -10.26
CA ILE A 119 -12.94 -11.23 -9.65
C ILE A 119 -11.82 -11.50 -10.66
N GLU A 120 -11.99 -12.49 -11.55
CA GLU A 120 -11.00 -12.86 -12.58
C GLU A 120 -10.64 -11.70 -13.51
N LEU A 121 -11.57 -10.79 -13.77
CA LEU A 121 -11.33 -9.59 -14.61
C LEU A 121 -10.55 -8.50 -13.86
N ILE A 122 -10.57 -8.50 -12.53
CA ILE A 122 -9.99 -7.45 -11.68
C ILE A 122 -8.66 -7.90 -11.06
N GLU A 123 -8.50 -9.20 -10.82
CA GLU A 123 -7.34 -9.84 -10.22
C GLU A 123 -6.00 -9.37 -10.80
N PRO A 124 -5.82 -9.27 -12.15
CA PRO A 124 -4.55 -8.80 -12.70
C PRO A 124 -4.20 -7.38 -12.23
N SER A 125 -5.18 -6.48 -12.16
CA SER A 125 -4.96 -5.10 -11.73
C SER A 125 -4.62 -5.02 -10.24
N LEU A 126 -5.26 -5.83 -9.40
CA LEU A 126 -4.96 -5.90 -7.96
C LEU A 126 -3.56 -6.48 -7.69
N ASN A 127 -3.17 -7.52 -8.44
CA ASN A 127 -1.84 -8.12 -8.33
C ASN A 127 -0.75 -7.13 -8.76
N TRP A 128 -0.95 -6.43 -9.87
CA TRP A 128 -0.02 -5.38 -10.32
C TRP A 128 0.04 -4.21 -9.35
N GLN A 129 -1.10 -3.76 -8.80
CA GLN A 129 -1.13 -2.71 -7.77
C GLN A 129 -0.31 -3.11 -6.55
N SER A 130 -0.50 -4.34 -6.06
CA SER A 130 0.19 -4.87 -4.87
C SER A 130 1.69 -5.02 -5.10
N GLY A 131 2.09 -5.56 -6.26
CA GLY A 131 3.50 -5.69 -6.64
C GLY A 131 4.20 -4.33 -6.77
N MET A 132 3.53 -3.35 -7.37
CA MET A 132 4.04 -1.98 -7.50
C MET A 132 4.10 -1.26 -6.15
N LEU A 133 3.13 -1.48 -5.26
CA LEU A 133 3.20 -0.94 -3.89
C LEU A 133 4.40 -1.51 -3.13
N LEU A 134 4.63 -2.83 -3.21
CA LEU A 134 5.78 -3.46 -2.57
C LEU A 134 7.11 -2.87 -3.07
N ALA A 135 7.25 -2.68 -4.38
CA ALA A 135 8.42 -2.05 -4.98
C ALA A 135 8.60 -0.60 -4.50
N ALA A 136 7.50 0.17 -4.39
CA ALA A 136 7.53 1.52 -3.85
C ALA A 136 7.97 1.53 -2.38
N VAL A 137 7.44 0.64 -1.54
CA VAL A 137 7.81 0.49 -0.13
C VAL A 137 9.32 0.21 0.00
N ILE A 138 9.84 -0.78 -0.72
CA ILE A 138 11.27 -1.15 -0.67
C ILE A 138 12.15 0.03 -1.10
N SER A 139 11.77 0.71 -2.19
CA SER A 139 12.51 1.85 -2.71
C SER A 139 12.49 3.04 -1.74
N ALA A 140 11.34 3.33 -1.13
CA ALA A 140 11.18 4.37 -0.11
C ALA A 140 12.05 4.11 1.12
N PHE A 141 12.06 2.87 1.62
CA PHE A 141 12.93 2.49 2.75
C PHE A 141 14.41 2.58 2.38
N SER A 142 14.78 2.16 1.18
CA SER A 142 16.17 2.24 0.71
C SER A 142 16.63 3.70 0.63
N LEU A 143 15.77 4.58 0.11
CA LEU A 143 16.03 6.00 0.03
C LEU A 143 16.11 6.66 1.42
N ALA A 144 15.16 6.35 2.31
CA ALA A 144 15.15 6.86 3.67
C ALA A 144 16.39 6.39 4.45
N TYR A 145 16.80 5.14 4.28
CA TYR A 145 18.03 4.62 4.88
C TYR A 145 19.27 5.36 4.36
N LEU A 146 19.37 5.59 3.05
CA LEU A 146 20.49 6.35 2.47
C LEU A 146 20.53 7.80 2.95
N ALA A 147 19.37 8.42 3.14
CA ALA A 147 19.25 9.79 3.61
C ALA A 147 19.56 9.93 5.11
N LEU A 148 19.13 8.98 5.94
CA LEU A 148 19.20 9.08 7.40
C LEU A 148 20.35 8.28 8.04
N ARG A 149 21.12 7.52 7.26
CA ARG A 149 22.25 6.76 7.83
C ARG A 149 23.30 7.71 8.41
N PRO A 150 23.81 7.46 9.63
CA PRO A 150 24.91 8.24 10.18
C PRO A 150 26.19 7.98 9.39
N VAL A 151 26.95 9.03 9.08
CA VAL A 151 28.29 8.92 8.49
C VAL A 151 29.23 8.37 9.57
N ALA A 152 29.82 7.19 9.32
CA ALA A 152 30.90 6.63 10.12
C ALA A 152 32.12 7.57 10.01
N GLY A 153 32.18 8.57 10.90
CA GLY A 153 33.19 9.63 10.87
C GLY A 153 32.89 10.83 11.77
N ARG A 154 31.66 11.00 12.27
CA ARG A 154 31.33 12.01 13.30
C ARG A 154 31.16 11.46 14.72
N ALA A 155 31.44 10.16 14.93
CA ALA A 155 31.46 9.53 16.26
C ALA A 155 32.86 9.49 16.90
N GLY A 156 33.80 10.25 16.35
CA GLY A 156 35.13 10.46 16.91
C GLY A 156 35.42 11.95 16.92
N SER A 157 35.21 12.55 18.08
CA SER A 157 36.04 13.64 18.60
C SER A 157 37.52 13.38 18.35
#